data_AF-A0A8B7XW69-F1
#
_entry.id   AF-A0A8B7XW69-F1
#
_cell.length_a   1.000
_cell.length_b   1.000
_cell.length_c   1.000
_cell.angle_alpha   90.00
_cell.angle_beta   90.00
_cell.angle_gamma   90.00
#
_symmetry.space_group_name_H-M   'P 1'
#
loop_
_entity.id
_entity.type
_entity.pdbx_description
1 polymer ?
#
loop_
_entity_poly.entity_id
_entity_poly.type
_entity_poly.pdbx_seq_one_letter_code
_entity_poly.pdbx_strand_id
1 'polypeptide(L)'
;MHAVHETRVIMSQSGQQRALPPVKDSLLKSYLRHLHNDVQSIQENFTEILKSAKVEEETQVARQTQGEQDQNEMHVRAANIVRAGESLMKLVSDIKEFLILNDFPSANAAIGQRTQFLHNIQAEVDSKIMQLRDELSLNLYELEEEYYSSRFK
;
A
#
# COMPACT_ATOMS: atom_id res chain seq x y z
N MET A 1 -14.08 -30.83 27.91
CA MET A 1 -14.23 -29.40 28.25
C MET A 1 -12.96 -28.56 27.99
N HIS A 2 -11.93 -29.06 27.30
CA HIS A 2 -10.67 -28.32 27.09
C HIS A 2 -10.56 -27.55 25.75
N ALA A 3 -11.39 -27.87 24.74
CA ALA A 3 -11.24 -27.30 23.40
C ALA A 3 -11.90 -25.91 23.18
N VAL A 4 -12.68 -25.41 24.15
CA VAL A 4 -13.42 -24.14 24.00
C VAL A 4 -12.61 -22.92 24.48
N HIS A 5 -11.48 -23.14 25.16
CA HIS A 5 -10.66 -22.06 25.70
C HIS A 5 -9.61 -21.51 24.71
N GLU A 6 -9.15 -22.32 23.74
CA GLU A 6 -8.18 -21.85 22.73
C GLU A 6 -8.79 -20.94 21.66
N THR A 7 -10.08 -21.09 21.37
CA THR A 7 -10.75 -20.24 20.36
C THR A 7 -10.95 -18.79 20.83
N ARG A 8 -10.87 -18.52 22.14
CA ARG A 8 -11.17 -17.19 22.70
C ARG A 8 -9.97 -16.24 22.71
N VAL A 9 -8.75 -16.74 22.51
CA VAL A 9 -7.52 -15.92 22.55
C VAL A 9 -7.25 -15.22 21.20
N ILE A 10 -7.85 -15.68 20.11
CA ILE A 10 -7.53 -15.17 18.75
C ILE A 10 -8.31 -13.88 18.41
N MET A 11 -9.32 -13.50 19.18
CA MET A 11 -10.20 -12.35 18.87
C MET A 11 -9.87 -11.04 19.61
N SER A 12 -8.77 -10.94 20.36
CA SER A 12 -8.46 -9.72 21.14
C SER A 12 -7.32 -8.84 20.59
N GLN A 13 -6.95 -8.96 19.32
CA GLN A 13 -5.93 -8.08 18.70
C GLN A 13 -6.50 -7.15 17.62
N SER A 14 -7.64 -6.52 17.91
CA SER A 14 -8.16 -5.39 17.15
C SER A 14 -8.12 -4.14 18.04
N GLY A 15 -6.94 -3.54 18.20
CA GLY A 15 -6.85 -2.33 19.02
C GLY A 15 -5.49 -1.67 19.22
N GLN A 16 -4.39 -2.24 18.73
CA GLN A 16 -3.14 -1.47 18.69
C GLN A 16 -3.20 -0.51 17.50
N GLN A 17 -3.56 0.75 17.77
CA GLN A 17 -3.10 1.88 16.98
C GLN A 17 -1.57 1.78 16.94
N ARG A 18 -1.03 1.06 15.95
CA ARG A 18 0.39 0.99 15.69
C ARG A 18 0.81 2.39 15.29
N ALA A 19 1.51 3.08 16.19
CA ALA A 19 2.26 4.27 15.84
C ALA A 19 3.05 3.98 14.57
N LEU A 20 2.91 4.84 13.57
CA LEU A 20 3.59 4.69 12.29
C LEU A 20 5.11 4.67 12.55
N PRO A 21 5.88 3.78 11.89
CA PRO A 21 7.32 3.79 11.98
C PRO A 21 7.86 5.21 11.72
N PRO A 22 8.85 5.72 12.48
CA PRO A 22 9.30 7.12 12.42
C PRO A 22 9.67 7.60 11.01
N VAL A 23 10.19 6.70 10.18
CA VAL A 23 10.52 6.96 8.77
C VAL A 23 9.26 7.31 7.96
N LYS A 24 8.13 6.62 8.18
CA LYS A 24 6.86 6.90 7.50
C LYS A 24 6.30 8.27 7.88
N ASP A 25 6.38 8.62 9.15
CA ASP A 25 5.93 9.93 9.63
C ASP A 25 6.77 11.08 9.06
N SER A 26 8.09 10.89 8.97
CA SER A 26 8.98 11.88 8.37
C SER A 26 8.69 12.08 6.87
N LEU A 27 8.37 11.00 6.16
CA LEU A 27 8.01 11.03 4.74
C LEU A 27 6.67 11.73 4.51
N LEU A 28 5.65 11.41 5.31
CA LEU A 28 4.34 12.06 5.25
C LEU A 28 4.44 13.57 5.53
N LYS A 29 5.26 13.96 6.52
CA LYS A 29 5.56 15.37 6.78
C LYS A 29 6.27 16.05 5.60
N SER A 30 7.15 15.33 4.90
CA SER A 30 7.80 15.83 3.69
C SER A 30 6.79 16.09 2.57
N TYR A 31 5.86 15.16 2.33
CA TYR A 31 4.79 15.34 1.34
C TYR A 31 3.88 16.54 1.67
N LEU A 32 3.50 16.71 2.93
CA LEU A 32 2.71 17.86 3.37
C LEU A 32 3.46 19.19 3.16
N ARG A 33 4.75 19.22 3.49
CA ARG A 33 5.58 20.41 3.26
C ARG A 33 5.69 20.73 1.77
N HIS A 34 5.89 19.70 0.94
CA HIS A 34 5.99 19.85 -0.51
C HIS A 34 4.69 20.40 -1.09
N LEU A 35 3.54 19.82 -0.74
CA LEU A 35 2.22 20.33 -1.11
C LEU A 35 2.07 21.82 -0.75
N HIS A 36 2.41 22.17 0.50
CA HIS A 36 2.28 23.54 0.98
C HIS A 36 3.14 24.52 0.17
N ASN A 37 4.40 24.15 -0.09
CA ASN A 37 5.33 24.98 -0.85
C ASN A 37 4.83 25.22 -2.29
N ASP A 38 4.35 24.18 -2.98
CA ASP A 38 3.89 24.31 -4.36
C ASP A 38 2.59 25.13 -4.45
N VAL A 39 1.63 24.89 -3.53
CA VAL A 39 0.39 25.68 -3.48
C VAL A 39 0.68 27.15 -3.15
N GLN A 40 1.57 27.41 -2.20
CA GLN A 40 2.00 28.76 -1.87
C GLN A 40 2.66 29.44 -3.08
N SER A 41 3.54 28.73 -3.80
CA SER A 41 4.18 29.25 -5.01
C SER A 41 3.17 29.61 -6.09
N ILE A 42 2.15 28.79 -6.30
CA ILE A 42 1.06 29.08 -7.26
C ILE A 42 0.31 30.36 -6.84
N GLN A 43 -0.06 30.45 -5.56
CA GLN A 43 -0.78 31.61 -5.03
C GLN A 43 0.03 32.90 -5.17
N GLU A 44 1.31 32.88 -4.79
CA GLU A 44 2.20 34.04 -4.85
C GLU A 44 2.41 34.50 -6.29
N ASN A 45 2.74 33.59 -7.22
CA ASN A 45 2.93 33.95 -8.62
C ASN A 45 1.64 34.49 -9.25
N PHE A 46 0.48 33.91 -8.93
CA PHE A 46 -0.80 34.40 -9.43
C PHE A 46 -1.15 35.79 -8.88
N THR A 47 -0.92 36.02 -7.57
CA THR A 47 -1.13 37.32 -6.93
C THR A 47 -0.31 38.40 -7.60
N GLU A 48 0.92 38.08 -7.99
CA GLU A 48 1.82 39.03 -8.61
C GLU A 48 1.48 39.29 -10.08
N ILE A 49 0.99 38.29 -10.83
CA ILE A 49 0.42 38.53 -12.18
C ILE A 49 -0.73 39.54 -12.10
N LEU A 50 -1.60 39.44 -11.09
CA LEU A 50 -2.69 40.41 -10.89
C LEU A 50 -2.17 41.81 -10.58
N LYS A 51 -1.06 41.93 -9.84
CA LYS A 51 -0.43 43.24 -9.57
C LYS A 51 0.13 43.85 -10.85
N SER A 52 0.87 43.07 -11.65
CA SER A 52 1.44 43.54 -12.91
C SER A 52 0.36 43.88 -13.96
N ALA A 53 -0.84 43.33 -13.85
CA ALA A 53 -1.95 43.66 -14.76
C ALA A 53 -2.57 45.03 -14.47
N LYS A 54 -2.25 45.64 -13.33
CA LYS A 54 -2.75 46.97 -12.95
C LYS A 54 -1.93 48.04 -13.67
N VAL A 55 -2.59 48.84 -14.49
CA VAL A 55 -1.95 49.97 -15.19
C VAL A 55 -1.78 51.14 -14.22
N GLU A 56 -0.54 51.53 -13.94
CA GLU A 56 -0.21 52.73 -13.16
C GLU A 56 0.04 53.93 -14.10
N GLU A 57 -0.42 55.13 -13.71
CA GLU A 57 -0.29 56.35 -14.52
C GLU A 57 1.10 57.00 -14.42
N GLU A 58 1.82 56.80 -13.31
CA GLU A 58 3.17 57.29 -13.09
C GLU A 58 4.14 56.13 -12.88
N THR A 59 5.09 55.99 -13.81
CA THR A 59 6.16 54.99 -13.76
C THR A 59 7.52 55.67 -13.93
N GLN A 60 8.57 55.11 -13.33
CA GLN A 60 9.94 55.67 -13.42
C GLN A 60 10.53 55.59 -14.84
N VAL A 61 9.93 54.77 -15.71
CA VAL A 61 10.34 54.55 -17.10
C VAL A 61 9.20 54.88 -18.07
N ALA A 62 9.53 54.98 -19.36
CA ALA A 62 8.54 55.15 -20.42
C ALA A 62 7.56 53.96 -20.46
N ARG A 63 6.28 54.23 -20.76
CA ARG A 63 5.21 53.20 -20.76
C ARG A 63 5.51 51.99 -21.64
N GLN A 64 6.18 52.18 -22.78
CA GLN A 64 6.57 51.08 -23.66
C GLN A 64 7.54 50.12 -22.95
N THR A 65 8.56 50.67 -22.29
CA THR A 65 9.53 49.89 -21.51
C THR A 65 8.87 49.19 -20.33
N GLN A 66 7.95 49.88 -19.62
CA GLN A 66 7.20 49.26 -18.53
C GLN A 66 6.37 48.07 -19.02
N GLY A 67 5.65 48.23 -20.14
CA GLY A 67 4.82 47.16 -20.70
C GLY A 67 5.62 45.93 -21.09
N GLU A 68 6.82 46.10 -21.65
CA GLU A 68 7.73 44.98 -21.95
C GLU A 68 8.24 44.28 -20.68
N GLN A 69 8.57 45.05 -19.63
CA GLN A 69 8.97 44.51 -18.35
C GLN A 69 7.85 43.68 -17.71
N ASP A 70 6.64 44.25 -17.63
CA ASP A 70 5.47 43.59 -17.04
C ASP A 70 5.13 42.31 -17.81
N GLN A 71 5.19 42.35 -19.14
CA GLN A 71 4.97 41.18 -19.98
C GLN A 71 5.97 40.06 -19.69
N ASN A 72 7.26 40.38 -19.64
CA ASN A 72 8.29 39.39 -19.33
C ASN A 72 8.12 38.80 -17.93
N GLU A 73 7.79 39.64 -16.95
CA GLU A 73 7.54 39.21 -15.58
C GLU A 73 6.32 38.29 -15.48
N MET A 74 5.21 38.65 -16.13
CA MET A 74 4.01 37.80 -16.20
C MET A 74 4.31 36.43 -16.83
N HIS A 75 5.13 36.38 -17.89
CA HIS A 75 5.52 35.12 -18.51
C HIS A 75 6.32 34.22 -17.56
N VAL A 76 7.29 34.78 -16.83
CA VAL A 76 8.07 34.03 -15.84
C VAL A 76 7.16 33.50 -14.72
N ARG A 77 6.24 34.34 -14.22
CA ARG A 77 5.29 33.94 -13.17
C ARG A 77 4.34 32.84 -13.64
N ALA A 78 3.83 32.93 -14.86
CA ALA A 78 3.00 31.89 -15.46
C ALA A 78 3.77 30.56 -15.60
N ALA A 79 5.04 30.61 -16.03
CA ALA A 79 5.89 29.42 -16.11
C ALA A 79 6.14 28.79 -14.73
N ASN A 80 6.33 29.59 -13.69
CA ASN A 80 6.49 29.10 -12.32
C ASN A 80 5.21 28.39 -11.81
N ILE A 81 4.02 28.91 -12.15
CA ILE A 81 2.74 28.26 -11.81
C ILE A 81 2.66 26.88 -12.47
N VAL A 82 2.99 26.77 -13.76
CA VAL A 82 2.98 25.49 -14.48
C VAL A 82 3.96 24.50 -13.83
N ARG A 83 5.17 24.95 -13.51
CA ARG A 83 6.19 24.12 -12.84
C ARG A 83 5.73 23.61 -11.48
N ALA A 84 5.08 24.45 -10.67
CA ALA A 84 4.50 24.03 -9.40
C ALA A 84 3.35 23.01 -9.62
N GLY A 85 2.55 23.17 -10.68
CA GLY A 85 1.54 22.18 -11.08
C GLY A 85 2.13 20.82 -11.44
N GLU A 86 3.21 20.78 -12.22
CA GLU A 86 3.94 19.54 -12.56
C GLU A 86 4.53 18.88 -11.31
N SER A 87 5.11 19.70 -10.42
CA SER A 87 5.64 19.28 -9.12
C SER A 87 4.56 18.59 -8.27
N LEU A 88 3.34 19.15 -8.23
CA LEU A 88 2.18 18.53 -7.57
C LEU A 88 1.75 17.20 -8.23
N MET A 89 1.80 17.10 -9.56
CA MET A 89 1.50 15.83 -10.25
C MET A 89 2.49 14.73 -9.85
N LYS A 90 3.77 15.07 -9.70
CA LYS A 90 4.78 14.14 -9.20
C LYS A 90 4.49 13.72 -7.76
N LEU A 91 4.17 14.66 -6.89
CA LEU A 91 3.79 14.37 -5.50
C LEU A 91 2.60 13.40 -5.41
N VAL A 92 1.59 13.58 -6.27
CA VAL A 92 0.44 12.68 -6.36
C VAL A 92 0.87 11.27 -6.79
N SER A 93 1.84 11.15 -7.70
CA SER A 93 2.41 9.84 -8.08
C SER A 93 3.12 9.17 -6.91
N ASP A 94 3.97 9.90 -6.20
CA ASP A 94 4.73 9.39 -5.06
C ASP A 94 3.80 8.90 -3.93
N ILE A 95 2.69 9.62 -3.67
CA ILE A 95 1.68 9.22 -2.70
C ILE A 95 1.00 7.91 -3.12
N LYS A 96 0.65 7.74 -4.40
CA LYS A 96 0.06 6.48 -4.89
C LYS A 96 1.02 5.32 -4.69
N GLU A 97 2.30 5.50 -5.05
CA GLU A 97 3.33 4.49 -4.85
C GLU A 97 3.46 4.11 -3.36
N PHE A 98 3.53 5.10 -2.47
CA PHE A 98 3.58 4.88 -1.02
C PHE A 98 2.38 4.06 -0.51
N LEU A 99 1.16 4.35 -0.99
CA LEU A 99 -0.06 3.64 -0.59
C LEU A 99 -0.11 2.21 -1.11
N ILE A 100 0.26 1.99 -2.38
CA ILE A 100 0.28 0.66 -2.99
C ILE A 100 1.30 -0.24 -2.28
N LEU A 101 2.51 0.27 -2.06
CA LEU A 101 3.59 -0.52 -1.45
C LEU A 101 3.37 -0.78 0.04
N ASN A 102 2.64 0.08 0.75
CA ASN A 102 2.43 -0.07 2.19
C ASN A 102 1.61 -1.30 2.56
N ASP A 103 0.73 -1.76 1.68
CA ASP A 103 -0.16 -2.89 1.98
C ASP A 103 0.50 -4.25 1.68
N PHE A 104 1.58 -4.28 0.90
CA PHE A 104 2.28 -5.52 0.54
C PHE A 104 2.78 -6.33 1.72
N PRO A 105 3.37 -5.76 2.79
CA PRO A 105 3.79 -6.55 3.95
C PRO A 105 2.63 -7.28 4.63
N SER A 106 1.47 -6.62 4.75
CA SER A 106 0.26 -7.21 5.36
C SER A 106 -0.31 -8.32 4.48
N ALA A 107 -0.46 -8.04 3.18
CA ALA A 107 -0.89 -9.03 2.20
C ALA A 107 0.04 -10.26 2.15
N ASN A 108 1.36 -10.04 2.15
CA ASN A 108 2.36 -11.11 2.16
C ASN A 108 2.30 -11.94 3.44
N ALA A 109 2.07 -11.32 4.60
CA ALA A 109 1.87 -12.04 5.86
C ALA A 109 0.61 -12.91 5.82
N ALA A 110 -0.50 -12.38 5.30
CA ALA A 110 -1.75 -13.13 5.14
C ALA A 110 -1.60 -14.31 4.16
N ILE A 111 -0.93 -14.09 3.03
CA ILE A 111 -0.59 -15.16 2.07
C ILE A 111 0.29 -16.22 2.73
N GLY A 112 1.34 -15.82 3.44
CA GLY A 112 2.23 -16.74 4.16
C GLY A 112 1.49 -17.60 5.18
N GLN A 113 0.62 -16.99 5.99
CA GLN A 113 -0.22 -17.71 6.95
C GLN A 113 -1.15 -18.70 6.26
N ARG A 114 -1.80 -18.30 5.16
CA ARG A 114 -2.69 -19.18 4.40
C ARG A 114 -1.95 -20.34 3.77
N THR A 115 -0.78 -20.10 3.21
CA THR A 115 0.09 -21.15 2.63
C THR A 115 0.49 -22.17 3.70
N GLN A 116 0.91 -21.71 4.88
CA GLN A 116 1.28 -22.61 5.97
C GLN A 116 0.10 -23.44 6.46
N PHE A 117 -1.08 -22.82 6.58
CA PHE A 117 -2.31 -23.53 6.94
C PHE A 117 -2.67 -24.63 5.93
N LEU A 118 -2.59 -24.32 4.63
CA LEU A 118 -2.86 -25.31 3.57
C LEU A 118 -1.85 -26.45 3.58
N HIS A 119 -0.56 -26.16 3.81
CA HIS A 119 0.46 -27.19 3.95
C HIS A 119 0.19 -28.14 5.13
N ASN A 120 -0.28 -27.59 6.25
CA ASN A 120 -0.64 -28.41 7.42
C ASN A 120 -1.83 -29.34 7.11
N ILE A 121 -2.86 -28.82 6.43
CA ILE A 121 -4.00 -29.65 5.98
C ILE A 121 -3.52 -30.75 5.04
N GLN A 122 -2.66 -30.41 4.07
CA GLN A 122 -2.12 -31.38 3.13
C GLN A 122 -1.39 -32.50 3.85
N ALA A 123 -0.50 -32.16 4.80
CA ALA A 123 0.22 -33.16 5.60
C ALA A 123 -0.72 -34.06 6.42
N GLU A 124 -1.81 -33.51 6.97
CA GLU A 124 -2.82 -34.28 7.68
C GLU A 124 -3.57 -35.25 6.76
N VAL A 125 -3.94 -34.81 5.56
CA VAL A 125 -4.59 -35.64 4.55
C VAL A 125 -3.67 -36.76 4.08
N ASP A 126 -2.40 -36.45 3.78
CA ASP A 126 -1.41 -37.44 3.37
C ASP A 126 -1.18 -38.49 4.47
N SER A 127 -1.14 -38.07 5.74
CA SER A 127 -1.05 -38.98 6.88
C SER A 127 -2.26 -39.92 6.98
N LYS A 128 -3.47 -39.38 6.81
CA LYS A 128 -4.71 -40.18 6.81
C LYS A 128 -4.75 -41.18 5.65
N ILE A 129 -4.30 -40.80 4.46
CA ILE A 129 -4.22 -41.70 3.30
C ILE A 129 -3.24 -42.85 3.58
N MET A 130 -2.08 -42.55 4.17
CA MET A 130 -1.10 -43.58 4.54
C MET A 130 -1.69 -44.57 5.56
N GLN A 131 -2.38 -44.08 6.58
CA GLN A 131 -3.03 -44.92 7.59
C GLN A 131 -4.09 -45.84 6.97
N LEU A 132 -4.97 -45.29 6.11
CA LEU A 132 -6.00 -46.07 5.42
C LEU A 132 -5.40 -47.15 4.50
N ARG A 133 -4.30 -46.85 3.82
CA ARG A 133 -3.57 -47.84 3.01
C ARG A 133 -3.07 -49.00 3.88
N ASP A 134 -2.50 -48.69 5.03
CA ASP A 134 -1.91 -49.68 5.93
C ASP A 134 -3.01 -50.57 6.54
N GLU A 135 -4.13 -49.97 6.94
CA GLU A 135 -5.33 -50.68 7.44
C GLU A 135 -5.91 -51.61 6.35
N LEU A 136 -6.06 -51.11 5.12
CA LEU A 136 -6.56 -51.93 4.02
C LEU A 136 -5.63 -53.12 3.71
N SER A 137 -4.32 -52.87 3.78
CA SER A 137 -3.30 -53.91 3.54
C SER A 137 -3.36 -55.00 4.62
N LEU A 138 -3.56 -54.62 5.87
CA LEU A 138 -3.77 -55.55 6.99
C LEU A 138 -5.05 -56.37 6.79
N ASN A 139 -6.17 -55.71 6.53
CA ASN A 139 -7.46 -56.38 6.31
C ASN A 139 -7.40 -57.37 5.14
N LEU A 140 -6.70 -57.03 4.04
CA LEU A 140 -6.50 -57.93 2.90
C LEU A 140 -5.68 -59.15 3.30
N TYR A 141 -4.60 -58.97 4.06
CA TYR A 141 -3.77 -60.06 4.54
C TYR A 141 -4.55 -61.02 5.44
N GLU A 142 -5.31 -60.49 6.41
CA GLU A 142 -6.16 -61.28 7.31
C GLU A 142 -7.20 -62.09 6.52
N LEU A 143 -7.84 -61.47 5.52
CA LEU A 143 -8.83 -62.14 4.68
C LEU A 143 -8.20 -63.26 3.83
N GLU A 144 -7.01 -63.03 3.27
CA GLU A 144 -6.27 -64.07 2.54
C GLU A 144 -5.92 -65.25 3.45
N GLU A 145 -5.46 -64.98 4.68
CA GLU A 145 -5.13 -66.01 5.66
C GLU A 145 -6.37 -66.84 6.06
N GLU A 146 -7.51 -66.19 6.33
CA GLU A 146 -8.78 -66.86 6.60
C GLU A 146 -9.25 -67.72 5.42
N TYR A 147 -9.15 -67.21 4.19
CA TYR A 147 -9.50 -67.96 2.98
C TYR A 147 -8.66 -69.23 2.83
N TYR A 148 -7.33 -69.13 3.02
CA TYR A 148 -6.44 -70.29 2.87
C TYR A 148 -6.52 -71.28 4.03
N SER A 149 -6.88 -70.83 5.23
CA SER A 149 -7.04 -71.66 6.43
C SER A 149 -8.44 -72.28 6.60
N SER A 150 -9.43 -71.79 5.87
CA SER A 150 -10.79 -72.33 5.88
C SER A 150 -10.83 -73.78 5.40
N ARG A 151 -11.60 -74.61 6.12
CA ARG A 151 -11.77 -76.05 5.83
C ARG A 151 -12.72 -76.34 4.65
N PHE A 152 -13.25 -75.30 3.99
CA PHE A 152 -14.12 -75.40 2.82
C PHE A 152 -13.34 -75.31 1.50
N LYS A 153 -12.23 -76.05 1.40
CA LYS A 153 -11.58 -76.35 0.12
C LYS A 153 -12.17 -77.61 -0.50
#